data_AF-A0A969HD36-F1
#
_entry.id   AF-A0A969HD36-F1
#
_cell.length_a   1.000
_cell.length_b   1.000
_cell.length_c   1.000
_cell.angle_alpha   90.00
_cell.angle_beta   90.00
_cell.angle_gamma   90.00
#
_symmetry.space_group_name_H-M   'P 1'
#
loop_
_entity.id
_entity.type
_entity.pdbx_description
1 polymer ?
#
loop_
_entity_poly.entity_id
_entity_poly.type
_entity_poly.pdbx_seq_one_letter_code
_entity_poly.pdbx_strand_id
1 'polypeptide(L)'
;MFQLAHELAPRLRVLTTTTTRIFAAQINRSPAHVSFDPDQQTLADLLPQLHAAIARYGQVLLIGQADTASGKAFGLPPDLIDTLAASGHFDVILNEADGSRMRPLKAPPHTSRSFLTAPLWWFR
;
A
#
# COMPACT_ATOMS: atom_id res chain seq x y z
N MET A 1 -3.96 -7.65 5.42
CA MET A 1 -3.99 -6.51 4.48
C MET A 1 -5.03 -6.69 3.36
N PHE A 2 -4.88 -7.65 2.44
CA PHE A 2 -5.76 -7.77 1.24
C PHE A 2 -7.26 -7.93 1.53
N GLN A 3 -7.63 -8.73 2.53
CA GLN A 3 -9.04 -8.90 2.91
C GLN A 3 -9.65 -7.57 3.36
N LEU A 4 -8.94 -6.82 4.21
CA LEU A 4 -9.38 -5.50 4.66
C LEU A 4 -9.47 -4.53 3.47
N ALA A 5 -8.52 -4.56 2.54
CA ALA A 5 -8.57 -3.72 1.34
C ALA A 5 -9.83 -4.01 0.50
N HIS A 6 -10.17 -5.29 0.33
CA HIS A 6 -11.38 -5.72 -0.36
C HIS A 6 -12.67 -5.23 0.32
N GLU A 7 -12.71 -5.22 1.65
CA GLU A 7 -13.86 -4.72 2.42
C GLU A 7 -14.02 -3.19 2.34
N LEU A 8 -12.92 -2.45 2.21
CA LEU A 8 -12.91 -0.99 2.12
C LEU A 8 -13.13 -0.45 0.70
N ALA A 9 -12.70 -1.19 -0.32
CA ALA A 9 -12.76 -0.81 -1.74
C ALA A 9 -14.15 -0.36 -2.26
N PRO A 10 -15.30 -0.85 -1.75
CA PRO A 10 -16.61 -0.37 -2.20
C PRO A 10 -16.92 1.09 -1.83
N ARG A 11 -16.17 1.69 -0.89
CA ARG A 11 -16.44 3.03 -0.35
C ARG A 11 -15.24 3.97 -0.40
N LEU A 12 -14.03 3.43 -0.50
CA LEU A 12 -12.79 4.17 -0.34
C LEU A 12 -11.81 3.78 -1.46
N ARG A 13 -10.95 4.71 -1.85
CA ARG A 13 -9.81 4.48 -2.74
C ARG A 13 -8.66 3.91 -1.93
N VAL A 14 -8.44 2.60 -2.02
CA VAL A 14 -7.50 1.88 -1.16
C VAL A 14 -6.18 1.60 -1.88
N LEU A 15 -5.08 2.11 -1.33
CA LEU A 15 -3.75 1.66 -1.69
C LEU A 15 -3.30 0.58 -0.70
N THR A 16 -2.84 -0.55 -1.21
CA THR A 16 -2.08 -1.53 -0.44
C THR A 16 -0.62 -1.47 -0.84
N THR A 17 0.29 -1.63 0.11
CA THR A 17 1.72 -1.64 -0.15
C THR A 17 2.49 -2.35 0.98
N THR A 18 3.80 -2.46 0.83
CA THR A 18 4.71 -2.98 1.86
C THR A 18 6.03 -2.23 1.81
N THR A 19 6.67 -2.05 2.97
CA THR A 19 8.07 -1.59 3.07
C THR A 19 9.07 -2.76 3.09
N THR A 20 8.57 -3.99 2.97
CA THR A 20 9.37 -5.23 2.97
C THR A 20 9.14 -6.03 1.69
N ARG A 21 9.78 -7.20 1.55
CA ARG A 21 9.54 -8.06 0.38
C ARG A 21 8.19 -8.76 0.49
N ILE A 22 7.49 -8.85 -0.64
CA ILE A 22 6.22 -9.58 -0.78
C ILE A 22 6.34 -10.70 -1.80
N PHE A 23 5.79 -11.87 -1.49
CA PHE A 23 5.84 -13.03 -2.40
C PHE A 23 4.81 -12.90 -3.54
N ALA A 24 5.11 -13.48 -4.71
CA ALA A 24 4.18 -13.53 -5.85
C ALA A 24 2.78 -14.07 -5.48
N ALA A 25 2.73 -15.10 -4.63
CA ALA A 25 1.45 -15.65 -4.15
C ALA A 25 0.60 -14.63 -3.36
N GLN A 26 1.24 -13.69 -2.65
CA GLN A 26 0.55 -12.60 -1.95
C GLN A 26 0.14 -11.49 -2.92
N ILE A 27 0.99 -11.15 -3.91
CA ILE A 27 0.67 -10.18 -4.96
C ILE A 27 -0.62 -10.57 -5.70
N ASN A 28 -0.77 -11.86 -6.02
CA ASN A 28 -1.95 -12.41 -6.71
C ASN A 28 -3.26 -12.33 -5.90
N ARG A 29 -3.21 -11.94 -4.62
CA ARG A 29 -4.42 -11.68 -3.81
C ARG A 29 -5.01 -10.30 -4.06
N SER A 30 -4.25 -9.39 -4.68
CA SER A 30 -4.76 -8.10 -5.11
C SER A 30 -5.41 -8.22 -6.49
N PRO A 31 -6.57 -7.58 -6.73
CA PRO A 31 -7.21 -7.60 -8.06
C PRO A 31 -6.41 -6.83 -9.12
N ALA A 32 -5.54 -5.91 -8.70
CA ALA A 32 -4.61 -5.18 -9.56
C ALA A 32 -3.32 -4.85 -8.80
N HIS A 33 -2.18 -4.85 -9.49
CA HIS A 33 -0.92 -4.37 -8.93
C HIS A 33 -0.14 -3.55 -9.96
N VAL A 34 0.65 -2.60 -9.45
CA VAL A 34 1.58 -1.77 -10.21
C VAL A 34 2.96 -1.91 -9.56
N SER A 35 3.98 -2.07 -10.40
CA SER A 35 5.38 -2.11 -9.97
C SER A 35 6.04 -0.75 -10.15
N PHE A 36 6.84 -0.34 -9.18
CA PHE A 36 7.61 0.90 -9.20
C PHE A 36 9.10 0.61 -9.33
N ASP A 37 9.73 1.17 -10.37
CA ASP A 37 11.18 1.27 -10.48
C ASP A 37 11.65 2.71 -10.15
N PRO A 38 12.32 2.96 -9.02
CA PRO A 38 12.83 4.29 -8.72
C PRO A 38 13.92 4.77 -9.70
N ASP A 39 14.59 3.86 -10.41
CA ASP A 39 15.65 4.22 -11.36
C ASP A 39 15.09 4.63 -12.73
N GLN A 40 13.84 4.25 -13.04
CA GLN A 40 13.24 4.45 -14.37
C GLN A 40 11.94 5.25 -14.34
N GLN A 41 11.31 5.41 -13.17
CA GLN A 41 9.98 5.99 -13.04
C GLN A 41 9.92 6.99 -11.90
N THR A 42 9.06 8.00 -12.09
CA THR A 42 8.63 8.91 -11.03
C THR A 42 7.24 8.51 -10.54
N LEU A 43 6.81 9.08 -9.42
CA LEU A 43 5.44 8.87 -8.94
C LEU A 43 4.39 9.33 -9.98
N ALA A 44 4.66 10.41 -10.71
CA ALA A 44 3.75 10.94 -11.72
C ALA A 44 3.48 9.91 -12.84
N ASP A 45 4.48 9.11 -13.20
CA ASP A 45 4.36 8.06 -14.23
C ASP A 45 3.45 6.91 -13.79
N LEU A 46 3.32 6.70 -12.47
CA LEU A 46 2.49 5.65 -11.90
C LEU A 46 1.02 6.05 -11.74
N LEU A 47 0.74 7.34 -11.53
CA LEU A 47 -0.60 7.83 -11.18
C LEU A 47 -1.69 7.39 -12.17
N PRO A 48 -1.50 7.43 -13.50
CA PRO A 48 -2.52 6.98 -14.45
C PRO A 48 -2.91 5.50 -14.24
N GLN A 49 -1.92 4.62 -14.00
CA GLN A 49 -2.15 3.19 -13.78
C GLN A 49 -2.85 2.94 -12.44
N LEU A 50 -2.41 3.66 -11.39
CA LEU A 50 -3.02 3.59 -10.07
C LEU A 50 -4.48 4.06 -10.12
N HIS A 51 -4.77 5.18 -10.78
CA HIS A 51 -6.12 5.70 -10.93
C HIS A 51 -7.01 4.77 -11.74
N ALA A 52 -6.49 4.17 -12.81
CA ALA A 52 -7.24 3.18 -13.59
C ALA A 52 -7.61 1.95 -12.75
N ALA A 53 -6.67 1.44 -11.95
CA ALA A 53 -6.93 0.32 -11.03
C ALA A 53 -7.95 0.68 -9.95
N ILE A 54 -7.82 1.86 -9.34
CA ILE A 54 -8.79 2.37 -8.36
C ILE A 54 -10.18 2.55 -8.98
N ALA A 55 -10.29 3.14 -10.17
CA ALA A 55 -11.58 3.31 -10.84
C ALA A 55 -12.26 1.98 -11.16
N ARG A 56 -11.46 0.94 -11.46
CA ARG A 56 -11.98 -0.39 -11.82
C ARG A 56 -12.32 -1.26 -10.61
N TYR A 57 -11.49 -1.22 -9.57
CA TYR A 57 -11.52 -2.19 -8.47
C TYR A 57 -11.70 -1.56 -7.08
N GLY A 58 -11.64 -0.23 -6.96
CA GLY A 58 -11.62 0.50 -5.68
C GLY A 58 -10.31 0.34 -4.89
N GLN A 59 -9.41 -0.54 -5.33
CA GLN A 59 -8.16 -0.85 -4.65
C GLN A 59 -7.03 -1.17 -5.64
N VAL A 60 -5.79 -0.95 -5.22
CA VAL A 60 -4.59 -1.33 -5.97
C VAL A 60 -3.45 -1.68 -5.03
N LEU A 61 -2.60 -2.61 -5.45
CA LEU A 61 -1.33 -2.92 -4.78
C LEU A 61 -0.18 -2.19 -5.48
N LEU A 62 0.59 -1.38 -4.76
CA LEU A 62 1.84 -0.80 -5.25
C LEU A 62 3.03 -1.49 -4.56
N ILE A 63 3.93 -2.02 -5.37
CA ILE A 63 5.13 -2.76 -4.96
C ILE A 63 6.35 -2.18 -5.67
N GLY A 64 7.53 -2.41 -5.10
CA GLY A 64 8.77 -2.16 -5.81
C GLY A 64 9.00 -3.18 -6.93
N GLN A 65 10.13 -3.08 -7.60
CA GLN A 65 10.50 -4.00 -8.67
C GLN A 65 10.36 -5.48 -8.27
N ALA A 66 9.93 -6.30 -9.23
CA ALA A 66 9.89 -7.73 -9.04
C ALA A 66 11.31 -8.31 -9.19
N ASP A 67 11.75 -9.06 -8.19
CA ASP A 67 12.92 -9.92 -8.27
C ASP A 67 12.48 -11.28 -8.84
N THR A 68 12.69 -11.44 -10.15
CA THR A 68 12.33 -12.64 -10.90
C THR A 68 13.09 -13.88 -10.43
N ALA A 69 14.28 -13.73 -9.82
CA ALA A 69 15.05 -14.85 -9.31
C ALA A 69 14.48 -15.41 -8.00
N SER A 70 13.88 -14.57 -7.15
CA SER A 70 13.32 -15.01 -5.87
C SER A 70 11.80 -15.17 -5.85
N GLY A 71 11.10 -14.77 -6.92
CA GLY A 71 9.64 -14.80 -6.99
C GLY A 71 8.98 -13.83 -6.00
N LYS A 72 9.68 -12.75 -5.66
CA LYS A 72 9.25 -11.71 -4.73
C LYS A 72 9.31 -10.35 -5.40
N ALA A 73 8.57 -9.39 -4.89
CA ALA A 73 8.79 -7.99 -5.19
C ALA A 73 9.42 -7.27 -4.00
N PHE A 74 10.20 -6.23 -4.30
CA PHE A 74 10.74 -5.32 -3.30
C PHE A 74 9.62 -4.50 -2.64
N GLY A 75 9.88 -4.06 -1.42
CA GLY A 75 9.05 -3.07 -0.74
C GLY A 75 9.32 -1.68 -1.28
N LEU A 76 8.40 -0.76 -1.02
CA LEU A 76 8.58 0.65 -1.32
C LEU A 76 9.44 1.35 -0.26
N PRO A 77 10.20 2.38 -0.63
CA PRO A 77 10.80 3.30 0.32
C PRO A 77 9.71 3.98 1.18
N PRO A 78 9.90 4.10 2.51
CA PRO A 78 8.93 4.79 3.38
C PRO A 78 8.57 6.21 2.92
N ASP A 79 9.56 7.00 2.49
CA ASP A 79 9.36 8.38 2.03
C ASP A 79 8.43 8.49 0.81
N LEU A 80 8.38 7.45 -0.03
CA LEU A 80 7.44 7.38 -1.13
C LEU A 80 6.01 7.17 -0.63
N ILE A 81 5.83 6.34 0.41
CA ILE A 81 4.54 6.11 1.06
C ILE A 81 4.04 7.40 1.71
N ASP A 82 4.93 8.15 2.36
CA ASP A 82 4.59 9.45 2.95
C ASP A 82 4.16 10.46 1.87
N THR A 83 4.86 10.49 0.74
CA THR A 83 4.50 11.31 -0.43
C THR A 83 3.12 10.94 -0.97
N LEU A 84 2.83 9.63 -1.09
CA LEU A 84 1.52 9.12 -1.51
C LEU A 84 0.42 9.48 -0.51
N ALA A 85 0.68 9.39 0.78
CA ALA A 85 -0.27 9.77 1.83
C ALA A 85 -0.61 11.26 1.78
N ALA A 86 0.38 12.11 1.53
CA ALA A 86 0.20 13.56 1.39
C ALA A 86 -0.51 13.99 0.10
N SER A 87 -0.58 13.12 -0.92
CA SER A 87 -1.09 13.46 -2.25
C SER A 87 -2.63 13.58 -2.34
N GLY A 88 -3.38 12.97 -1.42
CA GLY A 88 -4.85 12.91 -1.49
C GLY A 88 -5.42 12.00 -2.58
N HIS A 89 -4.58 11.23 -3.29
CA HIS A 89 -5.02 10.29 -4.32
C HIS A 89 -5.74 9.06 -3.74
N PHE A 90 -5.52 8.75 -2.46
CA PHE A 90 -6.08 7.59 -1.77
C PHE A 90 -6.74 8.03 -0.46
N ASP A 91 -7.84 7.37 -0.11
CA ASP A 91 -8.52 7.61 1.16
C ASP A 91 -7.89 6.79 2.29
N VAL A 92 -7.31 5.63 1.95
CA VAL A 92 -6.64 4.73 2.88
C VAL A 92 -5.39 4.14 2.23
N ILE A 93 -4.28 4.12 2.96
CA ILE A 93 -3.07 3.37 2.62
C ILE A 93 -2.84 2.29 3.68
N LEU A 94 -2.91 1.02 3.27
CA LEU A 94 -2.58 -0.13 4.10
C LEU A 94 -1.14 -0.56 3.79
N ASN A 95 -0.24 -0.35 4.75
CA ASN A 95 1.18 -0.71 4.61
C ASN A 95 1.52 -1.93 5.46
N GLU A 96 1.98 -3.02 4.84
CA GLU A 96 2.54 -4.17 5.52
C GLU A 96 4.03 -3.93 5.83
N ALA A 97 4.36 -3.69 7.10
CA ALA A 97 5.73 -3.38 7.54
C ALA A 97 6.46 -4.54 8.24
N ASP A 98 5.79 -5.67 8.48
CA ASP A 98 6.36 -6.86 9.15
C ASP A 98 6.34 -8.06 8.19
N GLY A 99 7.29 -8.09 7.25
CA GLY A 99 7.28 -9.03 6.14
C GLY A 99 7.24 -10.49 6.57
N SER A 100 6.30 -11.28 6.05
CA SER A 100 6.13 -12.77 6.12
C SER A 100 6.29 -13.49 7.48
N ARG A 101 6.73 -12.83 8.56
CA ARG A 101 7.00 -13.46 9.86
C ARG A 101 5.77 -13.56 10.76
N MET A 102 4.58 -13.16 10.28
CA MET A 102 3.31 -13.24 11.00
C MET A 102 3.44 -12.77 12.46
N ARG A 103 4.18 -11.67 12.70
CA ARG A 103 4.27 -11.08 14.03
C ARG A 103 3.25 -9.94 14.15
N PRO A 104 2.58 -9.80 15.31
CA PRO A 104 1.52 -8.81 15.50
C PRO A 104 1.98 -7.39 15.22
N LEU A 105 1.08 -6.62 14.60
CA LEU A 105 1.19 -5.22 14.20
C LEU A 105 1.97 -4.36 15.23
N LYS A 106 3.10 -3.79 14.84
CA LYS A 106 3.85 -2.83 15.68
C LYS A 106 3.23 -1.45 15.52
N ALA A 107 2.54 -0.95 16.55
CA ALA A 107 2.04 0.42 16.58
C ALA A 107 3.20 1.42 16.73
N PRO A 108 3.15 2.59 16.08
CA PRO A 108 4.14 3.64 16.27
C PRO A 108 4.09 4.19 17.71
N PRO A 109 5.22 4.56 18.33
CA PRO A 109 5.22 5.32 19.57
C PRO A 109 4.63 6.71 19.30
N HIS A 110 3.69 7.12 20.15
CA HIS A 110 2.94 8.37 20.05
C HIS A 110 3.85 9.60 19.88
N THR A 111 3.70 10.34 18.78
CA THR A 111 4.12 11.74 18.71
C THR A 111 2.86 12.59 18.57
N SER A 112 2.54 13.37 19.60
CA SER A 112 1.36 14.23 19.64
C SER A 112 1.52 15.40 18.66
N ARG A 113 0.66 15.47 17.65
CA ARG A 113 0.25 16.75 17.06
C ARG A 113 -1.21 16.66 16.61
N SER A 114 -2.05 17.43 17.29
CA SER A 114 -3.48 17.54 17.01
C SER A 114 -3.73 18.12 15.62
N PHE A 115 -4.38 17.34 14.76
CA PHE A 115 -5.32 17.86 13.78
C PHE A 115 -6.57 16.97 13.80
N LEU A 116 -7.72 17.63 13.80
CA LEU A 116 -9.03 17.08 14.05
C LEU A 116 -9.50 16.15 12.91
N THR A 117 -10.22 15.10 13.34
CA THR A 117 -11.26 14.33 12.66
C THR A 117 -10.89 13.38 11.50
N ALA A 118 -10.61 12.13 11.87
CA ALA A 118 -11.17 10.92 11.24
C ALA A 118 -11.26 9.81 12.32
N PRO A 119 -12.36 9.01 12.41
CA PRO A 119 -12.52 8.04 13.49
C PRO A 119 -11.59 6.84 13.27
N LEU A 120 -10.59 6.73 14.13
CA LEU A 120 -9.66 5.61 14.22
C LEU A 120 -10.33 4.51 15.06
N TRP A 121 -10.85 3.47 14.41
CA TRP A 121 -11.47 2.33 15.08
C TRP A 121 -10.39 1.34 15.53
N TRP A 122 -10.29 1.11 16.84
CA TRP A 122 -9.54 -0.01 17.43
C TRP A 122 -10.56 -0.99 18.03
N PHE A 123 -10.57 -2.25 17.58
CA PHE A 123 -11.34 -3.32 18.22
C PHE A 123 -10.61 -3.79 19.49
N ARG A 124 -11.38 -3.89 20.57
CA ARG A 124 -10.99 -4.44 21.88
C ARG A 124 -10.90 -5.96 21.84
#